data_AF-A0A2S4ZNT0-F1
#
_entry.id   AF-A0A2S4ZNT0-F1
#
_cell.length_a   1.000
_cell.length_b   1.000
_cell.length_c   1.000
_cell.angle_alpha   90.00
_cell.angle_beta   90.00
_cell.angle_gamma   90.00
#
_symmetry.space_group_name_H-M   'P 1'
#
loop_
_entity.id
_entity.type
_entity.pdbx_description
1 polymer ?
#
loop_
_entity_poly.entity_id
_entity_poly.type
_entity_poly.pdbx_seq_one_letter_code
_entity_poly.pdbx_strand_id
1 'polypeptide(L)'
;MLLDRDHPSIPGADCAGLTAGDGAPVADTALREADQPARGPHTYLSTVLTEPVKWLIGVPFRIGGTRVIRMYYVVDEDLDVADAVHVAMERANDPQERHAHGDLPVEAERIEVRRILLDILGRISLDDGR
;
A
#
# COMPACT_ATOMS: atom_id res chain seq x y z
N MET A 1 9.87 -9.70 40.96
CA MET A 1 10.76 -8.64 40.46
C MET A 1 10.08 -8.04 39.23
N LEU A 2 9.59 -6.80 39.38
CA LEU A 2 9.01 -5.97 38.31
C LEU A 2 10.17 -5.37 37.52
N LEU A 3 10.13 -5.40 36.18
CA LEU A 3 10.97 -4.54 35.35
C LEU A 3 10.05 -3.63 34.53
N ASP A 4 9.87 -2.47 35.13
CA ASP A 4 9.41 -1.21 34.55
C ASP A 4 10.20 -0.90 33.28
N ARG A 5 9.52 -0.48 32.21
CA ARG A 5 10.16 0.02 30.98
C ARG A 5 9.56 1.38 30.65
N ASP A 6 10.29 2.40 31.09
CA ASP A 6 10.10 3.80 30.73
C ASP A 6 10.01 3.99 29.21
N HIS A 7 9.01 4.78 28.80
CA HIS A 7 8.80 5.26 27.45
C HIS A 7 9.37 6.68 27.34
N PRO A 8 10.21 7.01 26.34
CA PRO A 8 10.54 8.40 26.09
C PRO A 8 9.45 9.09 25.26
N SER A 9 8.75 10.03 25.88
CA SER A 9 7.89 11.03 25.23
C SER A 9 8.73 12.08 24.51
N ILE A 10 8.38 12.44 23.26
CA ILE A 10 8.92 13.65 22.60
C ILE A 10 7.86 14.76 22.72
N PRO A 11 8.19 15.93 23.29
CA PRO A 11 7.25 17.01 23.50
C PRO A 11 6.96 17.80 22.22
N GLY A 12 5.70 18.21 22.07
CA GLY A 12 5.25 19.18 21.08
C GLY A 12 5.76 20.59 21.38
N ALA A 13 6.05 21.33 20.32
CA ALA A 13 6.21 22.78 20.37
C ALA A 13 5.10 23.37 19.48
N ASP A 14 4.19 24.05 20.14
CA ASP A 14 3.09 24.79 19.56
C ASP A 14 3.40 26.30 19.63
N CYS A 15 2.67 27.05 18.81
CA CYS A 15 2.37 28.49 18.93
C CYS A 15 3.31 29.56 18.32
N ALA A 16 2.70 30.26 17.34
CA ALA A 16 2.56 31.72 17.19
C ALA A 16 3.84 32.55 16.92
N GLY A 17 3.91 33.49 15.96
CA GLY A 17 2.92 34.46 15.46
C GLY A 17 3.61 35.85 15.44
N LEU A 18 3.09 36.82 14.66
CA LEU A 18 3.50 38.24 14.44
C LEU A 18 4.13 38.47 13.04
N THR A 19 3.76 39.45 12.22
CA THR A 19 2.85 40.60 12.35
C THR A 19 2.56 41.16 10.94
N ALA A 20 1.42 41.84 10.81
CA ALA A 20 0.87 42.47 9.63
C ALA A 20 1.71 43.62 9.06
N GLY A 21 1.59 43.83 7.74
CA GLY A 21 1.95 45.03 7.00
C GLY A 21 0.97 45.22 5.85
N ASP A 22 0.22 46.31 5.95
CA ASP A 22 -0.96 46.73 5.19
C ASP A 22 -0.66 47.14 3.72
N GLY A 23 -1.67 46.99 2.85
CA GLY A 23 -1.60 47.37 1.43
C GLY A 23 -2.65 46.66 0.54
N ALA A 24 -3.89 47.14 0.59
CA ALA A 24 -5.02 46.68 -0.24
C ALA A 24 -4.97 47.25 -1.70
N PRO A 25 -5.94 46.95 -2.59
CA PRO A 25 -5.77 46.04 -3.72
C PRO A 25 -5.80 46.74 -5.09
N VAL A 26 -5.19 46.13 -6.10
CA VAL A 26 -5.52 46.43 -7.51
C VAL A 26 -5.91 45.12 -8.18
N ALA A 27 -7.19 45.01 -8.53
CA ALA A 27 -7.70 43.97 -9.40
C ALA A 27 -7.27 44.29 -10.85
N ASP A 28 -6.71 43.31 -11.56
CA ASP A 28 -7.28 42.87 -12.84
C ASP A 28 -6.71 41.52 -13.29
N THR A 29 -7.61 40.54 -13.35
CA THR A 29 -7.74 39.41 -14.27
C THR A 29 -6.53 38.91 -15.09
N ALA A 30 -6.06 37.70 -14.79
CA ALA A 30 -5.78 36.66 -15.80
C ALA A 30 -5.45 35.29 -15.15
N LEU A 31 -6.29 34.30 -15.48
CA LEU A 31 -5.97 32.87 -15.65
C LEU A 31 -5.15 32.14 -14.57
N ARG A 32 -5.89 31.34 -13.80
CA ARG A 32 -5.49 29.97 -13.43
C ARG A 32 -4.78 29.27 -14.60
N GLU A 33 -3.61 28.71 -14.36
CA GLU A 33 -3.44 27.28 -14.09
C GLU A 33 -1.98 27.04 -13.69
N ALA A 34 -1.80 26.08 -12.79
CA ALA A 34 -0.50 25.68 -12.31
C ALA A 34 0.32 25.12 -13.47
N ASP A 35 1.39 25.81 -13.84
CA ASP A 35 2.47 25.22 -14.63
C ASP A 35 3.28 24.30 -13.70
N GLN A 36 2.68 23.17 -13.35
CA GLN A 36 3.41 22.01 -12.87
C GLN A 36 3.87 21.26 -14.13
N PRO A 37 5.19 21.18 -14.41
CA PRO A 37 5.65 20.38 -15.52
C PRO A 37 5.20 18.95 -15.28
N ALA A 38 4.51 18.42 -16.28
CA ALA A 38 4.02 17.05 -16.36
C ALA A 38 5.05 16.07 -15.78
N ARG A 39 4.60 15.21 -14.86
CA ARG A 39 5.30 13.99 -14.46
C ARG A 39 5.82 13.31 -15.73
N GLY A 40 7.14 13.43 -15.94
CA GLY A 40 7.83 12.94 -17.13
C GLY A 40 7.83 11.42 -17.26
N PRO A 41 8.53 10.88 -18.27
CA PRO A 41 8.41 9.52 -18.85
C PRO A 41 8.86 8.34 -17.97
N HIS A 42 8.81 8.47 -16.64
CA HIS A 42 9.32 7.48 -15.71
C HIS A 42 8.55 6.15 -15.71
N THR A 43 7.25 6.16 -16.01
CA THR A 43 6.45 4.92 -16.03
C THR A 43 6.87 3.97 -17.15
N TYR A 44 7.23 4.51 -18.32
CA TYR A 44 7.54 3.70 -19.51
C TYR A 44 8.94 3.11 -19.49
N LEU A 45 9.93 3.80 -18.90
CA LEU A 45 11.27 3.23 -18.74
C LEU A 45 11.32 2.24 -17.56
N SER A 46 10.50 2.46 -16.53
CA SER A 46 10.42 1.54 -15.40
C SER A 46 9.97 0.15 -15.85
N THR A 47 8.94 0.05 -16.71
CA THR A 47 8.43 -1.25 -17.17
C THR A 47 9.40 -2.02 -18.06
N VAL A 48 10.26 -1.33 -18.83
CA VAL A 48 11.30 -1.97 -19.65
C VAL A 48 12.45 -2.50 -18.80
N LEU A 49 12.64 -1.95 -17.59
CA LEU A 49 13.72 -2.32 -16.67
C LEU A 49 13.24 -3.15 -15.48
N THR A 50 11.94 -3.50 -15.42
CA THR A 50 11.37 -4.32 -14.36
C THR A 50 10.80 -5.61 -14.93
N GLU A 51 11.15 -6.73 -14.32
CA GLU A 51 10.55 -8.02 -14.64
C GLU A 51 9.56 -8.45 -13.55
N PRO A 52 8.45 -9.10 -13.94
CA PRO A 52 7.52 -9.69 -12.99
C PRO A 52 8.15 -10.92 -12.34
N VAL A 53 8.23 -10.93 -11.02
CA VAL A 53 8.92 -12.01 -10.30
C VAL A 53 8.02 -12.86 -9.44
N LYS A 54 6.88 -12.36 -8.95
CA LYS A 54 5.88 -13.11 -8.16
C LYS A 54 4.51 -12.46 -8.22
N TRP A 55 3.47 -13.22 -7.87
CA TRP A 55 2.15 -12.68 -7.54
C TRP A 55 2.08 -12.31 -6.06
N LEU A 56 1.39 -11.21 -5.77
CA LEU A 56 0.99 -10.82 -4.42
C LEU A 56 -0.54 -10.85 -4.34
N ILE A 57 -1.07 -11.80 -3.58
CA ILE A 57 -2.50 -12.03 -3.43
C ILE A 57 -2.96 -11.59 -2.04
N GLY A 58 -3.77 -10.54 -1.97
CA GLY A 58 -4.36 -10.04 -0.74
C GLY A 58 -5.72 -10.67 -0.46
N VAL A 59 -5.75 -11.63 0.47
CA VAL A 59 -6.97 -12.34 0.91
C VAL A 59 -7.57 -11.62 2.13
N PRO A 60 -8.86 -11.20 2.06
CA PRO A 60 -9.53 -10.55 3.18
C PRO A 60 -10.04 -11.55 4.23
N PHE A 61 -9.88 -11.18 5.50
CA PHE A 61 -10.40 -11.88 6.67
C PHE A 61 -11.26 -10.92 7.50
N ARG A 62 -12.39 -11.42 8.02
CA ARG A 62 -13.33 -10.60 8.80
C ARG A 62 -13.13 -10.79 10.29
N ILE A 63 -12.78 -9.71 10.99
CA ILE A 63 -12.70 -9.63 12.45
C ILE A 63 -14.00 -9.03 13.00
N GLY A 64 -14.64 -9.73 13.94
CA GLY A 64 -15.81 -9.21 14.66
C GLY A 64 -16.98 -8.81 13.74
N GLY A 65 -17.12 -9.46 12.59
CA GLY A 65 -18.20 -9.22 11.62
C GLY A 65 -18.17 -7.88 10.87
N THR A 66 -17.21 -6.99 11.14
CA THR A 66 -17.25 -5.60 10.63
C THR A 66 -15.91 -5.09 10.12
N ARG A 67 -14.79 -5.51 10.73
CA ARG A 67 -13.45 -5.07 10.32
C ARG A 67 -12.85 -6.09 9.37
N VAL A 68 -12.38 -5.63 8.22
CA VAL A 68 -11.63 -6.48 7.28
C VAL A 68 -10.14 -6.21 7.46
N ILE A 69 -9.37 -7.28 7.64
CA ILE A 69 -7.91 -7.25 7.49
C ILE A 69 -7.53 -8.01 6.22
N ARG A 70 -6.42 -7.66 5.57
CA ARG A 70 -5.89 -8.39 4.42
C ARG A 70 -4.61 -9.11 4.81
N MET A 71 -4.52 -10.38 4.46
CA MET A 71 -3.29 -11.15 4.51
C MET A 71 -2.77 -11.32 3.10
N TYR A 72 -1.46 -11.16 2.95
CA TYR A 72 -0.81 -11.16 1.65
C TYR A 72 -0.01 -12.43 1.48
N TYR A 73 -0.33 -13.16 0.41
CA TYR A 73 0.33 -14.39 0.01
C TYR A 73 1.19 -14.11 -1.21
N VAL A 74 2.45 -14.52 -1.12
CA VAL A 74 3.38 -14.47 -2.24
C VAL A 74 3.34 -15.81 -2.97
N VAL A 75 3.03 -15.77 -4.25
CA VAL A 75 2.84 -16.96 -5.10
C VAL A 75 3.73 -16.86 -6.33
N ASP A 76 4.17 -18.00 -6.84
CA ASP A 76 5.10 -18.09 -7.96
C ASP A 76 4.52 -17.51 -9.25
N GLU A 77 5.40 -16.90 -10.04
CA GLU A 77 5.10 -16.06 -11.20
C GLU A 77 4.67 -16.80 -12.46
N ASP A 78 4.98 -18.10 -12.51
CA ASP A 78 4.68 -19.00 -13.62
C ASP A 78 3.19 -19.38 -13.69
N LEU A 79 2.47 -19.16 -12.59
CA LEU A 79 1.02 -19.34 -12.54
C LEU A 79 0.28 -18.21 -13.25
N ASP A 80 -0.85 -18.55 -13.86
CA ASP A 80 -1.82 -17.53 -14.25
C ASP A 80 -2.49 -16.91 -13.02
N VAL A 81 -3.25 -15.83 -13.22
CA VAL A 81 -3.90 -15.12 -12.11
C VAL A 81 -4.89 -16.01 -11.34
N ALA A 82 -5.62 -16.88 -12.03
CA ALA A 82 -6.63 -17.72 -11.40
C ALA A 82 -5.97 -18.78 -10.52
N ASP A 83 -4.91 -19.41 -11.02
CA ASP A 83 -4.12 -20.40 -10.30
C ASP A 83 -3.40 -19.75 -9.09
N ALA A 84 -2.83 -18.56 -9.27
CA ALA A 84 -2.20 -17.83 -8.17
C ALA A 84 -3.19 -17.48 -7.05
N VAL A 85 -4.40 -17.04 -7.41
CA VAL A 85 -5.49 -16.80 -6.45
C VAL A 85 -5.92 -18.10 -5.78
N HIS A 86 -6.04 -19.19 -6.55
CA HIS A 86 -6.43 -20.49 -6.01
C HIS A 86 -5.44 -20.97 -4.95
N VAL A 87 -4.13 -20.95 -5.26
CA VAL A 87 -3.06 -21.32 -4.31
C VAL A 87 -3.08 -20.44 -3.06
N ALA A 88 -3.27 -19.13 -3.21
CA ALA A 88 -3.38 -18.22 -2.06
C ALA A 88 -4.61 -18.53 -1.19
N MET A 89 -5.75 -18.85 -1.81
CA MET A 89 -6.97 -19.21 -1.11
C MET A 89 -6.86 -20.56 -0.41
N GLU A 90 -6.17 -21.54 -1.00
CA GLU A 90 -5.90 -22.82 -0.35
C GLU A 90 -5.07 -22.62 0.92
N ARG A 91 -3.98 -21.84 0.83
CA ARG A 91 -3.17 -21.47 2.01
C ARG A 91 -3.99 -20.74 3.07
N ALA A 92 -4.76 -19.74 2.67
CA ALA A 92 -5.64 -19.00 3.58
C ALA A 92 -6.70 -19.87 4.27
N ASN A 93 -7.11 -20.99 3.65
CA ASN A 93 -8.05 -21.94 4.23
C ASN A 93 -7.39 -23.10 4.98
N ASP A 94 -6.06 -23.21 4.95
CA ASP A 94 -5.34 -24.25 5.67
C ASP A 94 -5.65 -24.16 7.18
N PRO A 95 -5.98 -25.27 7.85
CA PRO A 95 -6.35 -25.26 9.26
C PRO A 95 -5.27 -24.66 10.19
N GLN A 96 -3.99 -24.87 9.88
CA GLN A 96 -2.89 -24.34 10.68
C GLN A 96 -2.77 -22.82 10.51
N GLU A 97 -2.88 -22.34 9.27
CA GLU A 97 -2.86 -20.91 8.96
C GLU A 97 -4.08 -20.20 9.58
N ARG A 98 -5.27 -20.77 9.42
CA ARG A 98 -6.49 -20.27 10.06
C ARG A 98 -6.35 -20.19 11.58
N HIS A 99 -5.79 -21.23 12.20
CA HIS A 99 -5.58 -21.24 13.64
C HIS A 99 -4.59 -20.15 14.09
N ALA A 100 -3.48 -19.95 13.35
CA ALA A 100 -2.53 -18.86 13.60
C ALA A 100 -3.18 -17.47 13.50
N HIS A 101 -4.29 -17.37 12.78
CA HIS A 101 -5.04 -16.15 12.55
C HIS A 101 -6.31 -16.04 13.41
N GLY A 102 -6.50 -16.91 14.40
CA GLY A 102 -7.65 -16.86 15.32
C GLY A 102 -8.94 -17.39 14.69
N ASP A 103 -8.80 -18.32 13.75
CA ASP A 103 -9.90 -19.00 13.06
C ASP A 103 -10.87 -18.06 12.33
N LEU A 104 -10.36 -16.88 11.94
CA LEU A 104 -11.12 -15.87 11.24
C LEU A 104 -11.66 -16.41 9.90
N PRO A 105 -12.90 -16.06 9.54
CA PRO A 105 -13.45 -16.45 8.26
C PRO A 105 -12.74 -15.71 7.12
N VAL A 106 -12.34 -16.47 6.11
CA VAL A 106 -11.85 -15.98 4.82
C VAL A 106 -13.04 -15.46 4.01
N GLU A 107 -12.88 -14.30 3.40
CA GLU A 107 -13.82 -13.78 2.40
C GLU A 107 -13.25 -13.97 1.00
N ALA A 108 -14.02 -14.62 0.11
CA ALA A 108 -13.63 -14.77 -1.30
C ALA A 108 -13.91 -13.49 -2.12
N GLU A 109 -14.62 -12.52 -1.56
CA GLU A 109 -14.94 -11.27 -2.24
C GLU A 109 -13.78 -10.27 -2.11
N ARG A 110 -13.53 -9.49 -3.17
CA ARG A 110 -12.54 -8.39 -3.20
C ARG A 110 -11.09 -8.86 -2.97
N ILE A 111 -10.72 -10.03 -3.47
CA ILE A 111 -9.32 -10.47 -3.56
C ILE A 111 -8.51 -9.40 -4.29
N GLU A 112 -7.40 -9.00 -3.68
CA GLU A 112 -6.45 -8.09 -4.30
C GLU A 112 -5.39 -8.90 -5.02
N VAL A 113 -5.15 -8.57 -6.28
CA VAL A 113 -4.15 -9.23 -7.12
C VAL A 113 -3.19 -8.17 -7.61
N ARG A 114 -1.91 -8.32 -7.28
CA ARG A 114 -0.84 -7.46 -7.78
C ARG A 114 0.33 -8.30 -8.26
N ARG A 115 1.15 -7.74 -9.14
CA ARG A 115 2.47 -8.30 -9.44
C ARG A 115 3.54 -7.64 -8.58
N ILE A 116 4.45 -8.48 -8.08
CA ILE A 116 5.74 -8.04 -7.56
C ILE A 116 6.68 -7.93 -8.74
N LEU A 117 7.29 -6.75 -8.88
CA LEU A 117 8.25 -6.45 -9.92
C LEU A 117 9.64 -6.31 -9.30
N LEU A 118 10.66 -6.76 -10.03
CA LEU A 118 12.07 -6.58 -9.68
C LEU A 118 12.75 -5.75 -10.77
N ASP A 119 13.38 -4.64 -10.39
CA ASP A 119 14.18 -3.86 -11.34
C ASP A 119 15.62 -4.39 -11.48
N ILE A 120 16.33 -3.92 -12.52
CA ILE A 120 17.74 -4.28 -12.76
C ILE A 120 18.71 -3.88 -11.63
N LEU A 121 18.30 -3.00 -10.71
CA LEU A 121 19.07 -2.59 -9.54
C LEU A 121 18.72 -3.43 -8.30
N GLY A 122 17.84 -4.42 -8.45
CA GLY A 122 17.36 -5.30 -7.37
C GLY A 122 16.28 -4.66 -6.49
N ARG A 123 15.63 -3.58 -6.92
CA ARG A 123 14.53 -2.94 -6.16
C ARG A 123 13.22 -3.65 -6.45
N ILE A 124 12.44 -3.84 -5.39
CA ILE A 124 11.12 -4.45 -5.46
C ILE A 124 10.06 -3.35 -5.52
N SER A 125 9.14 -3.47 -6.46
CA SER A 125 7.95 -2.62 -6.56
C SER A 125 6.69 -3.47 -6.79
N LEU A 126 5.53 -2.83 -6.67
CA LEU A 126 4.24 -3.46 -6.99
C LEU A 126 3.71 -2.86 -8.29
N ASP A 127 3.18 -3.72 -9.13
CA ASP A 127 2.33 -3.29 -10.24
C ASP A 127 0.99 -2.79 -9.66
N ASP A 128 0.62 -1.57 -10.03
CA ASP A 128 -0.62 -0.93 -9.57
C ASP A 128 -1.86 -1.46 -10.31
N GLY A 129 -1.69 -2.40 -11.26
CA GLY A 129 -2.78 -3.16 -11.87
C GLY A 129 -3.80 -2.29 -12.61
N ARG A 130 -3.29 -1.38 -13.47
CA ARG A 130 -4.10 -0.38 -14.16
C ARG A 130 -4.61 -0.83 -15.52
#